data_AF-A0A369QTW4-F1
#
_entry.id   AF-A0A369QTW4-F1
#
_cell.length_a   1.000
_cell.length_b   1.000
_cell.length_c   1.000
_cell.angle_alpha   90.00
_cell.angle_beta   90.00
_cell.angle_gamma   90.00
#
_symmetry.space_group_name_H-M   'P 1'
#
loop_
_entity.id
_entity.type
_entity.pdbx_description
1 polymer ?
#
loop_
_entity_poly.entity_id
_entity_poly.type
_entity_poly.pdbx_seq_one_letter_code
_entity_poly.pdbx_strand_id
1 'polypeptide(L)'
;MKLLLDKNLPKRLELDFPEHEIYTVSDKGWNGNQNGELIKLLMAGNFDALFTFDKNLQYQQNFKKYRYPSFSASRSKQYLFDFM
;
A
#
# COMPACT_ATOMS: atom_id res chain seq x y z
N MET A 1 -9.70 8.97 1.08
CA MET A 1 -9.31 7.57 1.36
C MET A 1 -8.04 7.58 2.19
N LYS A 2 -7.85 6.58 3.04
CA LYS A 2 -6.68 6.41 3.90
C LYS A 2 -5.71 5.43 3.26
N LEU A 3 -4.57 5.91 2.80
CA LEU A 3 -3.60 5.14 2.03
C LEU A 3 -2.32 4.92 2.85
N LEU A 4 -1.76 3.72 2.75
CA LEU A 4 -0.45 3.42 3.33
C LEU A 4 0.59 3.31 2.22
N LEU A 5 1.71 4.03 2.36
CA LEU A 5 2.88 3.89 1.50
C LEU A 5 3.91 2.97 2.16
N ASP A 6 4.37 1.98 1.42
CA ASP A 6 5.52 1.16 1.77
C ASP A 6 6.81 2.00 1.93
N LYS A 7 7.76 1.52 2.73
CA LYS A 7 9.06 2.18 3.02
C LYS A 7 9.89 2.45 1.78
N ASN A 8 9.66 1.69 0.71
CA ASN A 8 10.37 1.82 -0.55
C ASN A 8 9.80 2.94 -1.44
N LEU A 9 8.67 3.55 -1.06
CA LEU A 9 8.04 4.64 -1.80
C LEU A 9 8.55 6.00 -1.34
N PRO A 10 8.71 6.95 -2.28
CA PRO A 10 9.10 8.31 -1.92
C PRO A 10 7.95 9.00 -1.18
N LYS A 11 8.24 9.60 -0.02
CA LYS A 11 7.27 10.36 0.78
C LYS A 11 6.58 11.49 0.00
N ARG A 12 7.24 12.01 -1.04
CA ARG A 12 6.68 13.03 -1.94
C ARG A 12 5.42 12.57 -2.70
N LEU A 13 5.12 11.27 -2.78
CA LEU A 13 3.83 10.79 -3.33
C LEU A 13 2.63 11.35 -2.57
N GLU A 14 2.80 11.71 -1.29
CA GLU A 14 1.76 12.37 -0.48
C GLU A 14 1.23 13.64 -1.16
N LEU A 15 2.10 14.37 -1.87
CA LEU A 15 1.77 15.61 -2.56
C LEU A 15 0.91 15.39 -3.81
N ASP A 16 0.97 14.20 -4.40
CA ASP A 16 0.21 13.86 -5.62
C ASP A 16 -1.26 13.50 -5.30
N PHE A 17 -1.60 13.27 -4.03
CA PHE A 17 -2.94 12.90 -3.59
C PHE A 17 -3.42 13.77 -2.40
N PRO A 18 -3.60 15.09 -2.60
CA PRO A 18 -3.96 16.03 -1.53
C PRO A 18 -5.33 15.76 -0.88
N GLU A 19 -6.22 15.04 -1.57
CA GLU A 19 -7.55 14.67 -1.07
C GLU A 19 -7.57 13.35 -0.28
N HIS A 20 -6.41 12.76 -0.01
CA HIS A 20 -6.28 11.48 0.67
C HIS A 20 -5.40 11.58 1.92
N GLU A 21 -5.75 10.83 2.95
CA GLU A 21 -4.93 10.70 4.14
C GLU A 21 -3.84 9.67 3.87
N ILE A 22 -2.61 10.13 3.70
CA ILE A 22 -1.49 9.25 3.39
C ILE A 22 -0.60 9.10 4.63
N TYR A 23 -0.23 7.86 4.90
CA TYR A 23 0.73 7.51 5.95
C TYR A 23 1.80 6.62 5.35
N THR A 24 3.03 6.69 5.85
CA THR A 24 4.05 5.70 5.50
C THR A 24 4.14 4.59 6.55
N VAL A 25 4.61 3.41 6.14
CA VAL A 25 5.00 2.32 7.03
C VAL A 25 5.98 2.81 8.11
N SER A 26 6.87 3.74 7.74
CA SER A 26 7.78 4.40 8.69
C SER A 26 7.07 5.27 9.72
N ASP A 27 6.09 6.09 9.32
CA ASP A 27 5.34 6.95 10.24
C ASP A 27 4.53 6.12 11.26
N LYS A 28 4.14 4.90 10.89
CA LYS A 28 3.46 3.95 11.78
C LYS A 28 4.41 3.04 12.58
N GLY A 29 5.72 3.10 12.33
CA GLY A 29 6.70 2.23 12.96
C GLY A 29 6.64 0.77 12.50
N TRP A 30 6.06 0.49 11.32
CA TRP A 30 5.80 -0.85 10.80
C TRP A 30 6.91 -1.40 9.89
N ASN A 31 8.09 -0.79 9.88
CA ASN A 31 9.19 -1.09 8.95
C ASN A 31 9.74 -2.53 9.02
N GLY A 32 9.51 -3.23 10.14
CA GLY A 32 9.94 -4.60 10.38
C GLY A 32 8.86 -5.66 10.13
N ASN A 33 7.63 -5.25 9.80
CA ASN A 33 6.52 -6.18 9.61
C ASN A 33 6.60 -6.87 8.26
N GLN A 34 6.26 -8.16 8.24
CA GLN A 34 6.15 -8.92 7.00
C GLN A 34 4.91 -8.47 6.20
N ASN A 35 4.92 -8.67 4.87
CA ASN A 35 3.79 -8.31 3.98
C ASN A 35 2.42 -8.81 4.50
N GLY A 36 2.36 -10.03 5.06
CA GLY A 36 1.15 -10.59 5.67
C GLY A 36 0.67 -9.86 6.92
N GLU A 37 1.58 -9.31 7.72
CA GLU A 37 1.26 -8.53 8.91
C GLU A 37 0.82 -7.12 8.55
N LEU A 38 1.46 -6.49 7.56
CA LEU A 38 1.07 -5.18 7.05
C LEU A 38 -0.41 -5.17 6.64
N ILE A 39 -0.92 -6.24 6.04
CA ILE A 39 -2.34 -6.32 5.67
C ILE A 39 -3.28 -6.40 6.88
N LYS A 40 -2.87 -7.10 7.95
CA LYS A 40 -3.64 -7.07 9.21
C LYS A 40 -3.64 -5.68 9.83
N LEU A 41 -2.51 -4.98 9.75
CA LEU A 41 -2.35 -3.62 10.26
C LEU A 41 -3.15 -2.60 9.45
N LEU A 42 -3.25 -2.77 8.13
CA LEU A 42 -4.14 -1.99 7.27
C LEU A 42 -5.59 -2.12 7.71
N MET A 43 -6.05 -3.35 7.96
CA MET A 43 -7.41 -3.61 8.44
C MET A 43 -7.64 -3.01 9.84
N ALA A 44 -6.74 -3.26 10.78
CA ALA A 44 -6.84 -2.71 12.13
C ALA A 44 -6.80 -1.17 12.14
N GLY A 45 -6.08 -0.57 11.19
CA GLY A 45 -5.93 0.86 11.03
C GLY A 45 -6.99 1.54 10.16
N ASN A 46 -7.99 0.81 9.66
CA ASN A 46 -9.00 1.29 8.69
C ASN A 46 -8.38 2.01 7.49
N PHE A 47 -7.29 1.45 6.95
CA PHE A 47 -6.77 1.90 5.67
C PHE A 47 -7.70 1.41 4.54
N ASP A 48 -7.73 2.13 3.44
CA ASP A 48 -8.45 1.75 2.22
C ASP A 48 -7.54 1.08 1.17
N ALA A 49 -6.25 1.46 1.11
CA ALA A 49 -5.31 0.85 0.16
C ALA A 49 -3.85 0.83 0.64
N LEU A 50 -3.08 -0.10 0.10
CA LEU A 50 -1.62 -0.16 0.20
C LEU A 50 -0.99 0.18 -1.14
N PHE A 51 -0.09 1.15 -1.11
CA PHE A 51 0.83 1.43 -2.19
C PHE A 51 2.16 0.78 -1.88
N THR A 52 2.67 -0.02 -2.82
CA THR A 52 3.95 -0.72 -2.67
C THR A 52 4.63 -0.90 -4.04
N PHE A 53 5.95 -1.03 -4.04
CA PHE A 53 6.70 -1.46 -5.22
C PHE A 53 6.84 -2.99 -5.31
N ASP A 54 6.47 -3.71 -4.26
CA ASP A 54 6.60 -5.16 -4.19
C ASP A 54 5.50 -5.83 -5.03
N LYS A 55 5.85 -6.15 -6.28
CA LYS A 55 4.98 -6.89 -7.20
C LYS A 55 4.75 -8.34 -6.77
N ASN A 56 5.48 -8.84 -5.77
CA ASN A 56 5.23 -10.18 -5.23
C ASN A 56 4.11 -10.18 -4.21
N LEU A 57 3.66 -9.02 -3.69
CA LEU A 57 2.53 -8.97 -2.75
C LEU A 57 1.30 -9.67 -3.33
N GLN A 58 0.94 -9.38 -4.59
CA GLN A 58 -0.19 -10.02 -5.30
C GLN A 58 -0.06 -11.55 -5.41
N TYR A 59 1.17 -12.08 -5.43
CA TYR A 59 1.46 -13.51 -5.56
C TYR A 59 1.71 -14.20 -4.20
N GLN A 60 2.07 -13.42 -3.17
CA GLN A 60 2.42 -13.92 -1.84
C GLN A 60 1.21 -14.10 -0.91
N GLN A 61 0.03 -13.61 -1.28
CA GLN A 61 -1.15 -13.78 -0.44
C GLN A 61 -2.29 -14.49 -1.16
N ASN A 62 -2.88 -15.44 -0.42
CA ASN A 62 -4.26 -15.90 -0.59
C ASN A 62 -5.25 -14.74 -0.38
N PHE A 63 -5.19 -13.70 -1.23
CA PHE A 63 -6.10 -12.54 -1.25
C PHE A 63 -7.55 -12.94 -1.52
N LYS A 64 -7.83 -14.20 -1.88
CA LYS A 64 -9.19 -14.75 -1.91
C LYS A 64 -9.97 -14.52 -0.61
N LYS A 65 -9.29 -14.32 0.53
CA LYS A 65 -9.95 -14.10 1.84
C LYS A 65 -10.23 -12.62 2.16
N TYR A 66 -9.54 -11.66 1.52
CA TYR A 66 -9.67 -10.23 1.82
C TYR A 66 -9.58 -9.42 0.54
N ARG A 67 -10.70 -8.83 0.11
CA ARG A 67 -10.77 -8.00 -1.09
C ARG A 67 -10.25 -6.60 -0.74
N TYR A 68 -8.96 -6.38 -0.97
CA TYR A 68 -8.31 -5.11 -0.71
C TYR A 68 -7.64 -4.58 -1.98
N PRO A 69 -7.89 -3.33 -2.39
CA PRO A 69 -7.18 -2.72 -3.51
C PRO A 69 -5.69 -2.60 -3.18
N SER A 70 -4.84 -3.32 -3.89
CA SER A 70 -3.38 -3.18 -3.80
C SER A 70 -2.85 -2.49 -5.04
N PHE A 71 -2.16 -1.37 -4.87
CA PHE A 71 -1.58 -0.62 -5.98
C PHE A 71 -0.07 -0.87 -6.05
N SER A 72 0.39 -1.35 -7.21
CA SER A 72 1.82 -1.48 -7.50
C SER A 72 2.27 -0.34 -8.42
N ALA A 73 3.25 0.44 -7.96
CA ALA A 73 3.88 1.45 -8.81
C ALA A 73 5.08 0.81 -9.55
N SER A 74 5.46 1.33 -10.73
CA SER A 74 6.69 0.94 -11.44
C SER A 74 7.52 2.18 -11.72
N ARG A 75 8.85 2.05 -11.67
CA ARG A 75 9.82 3.18 -11.67
C ARG A 75 9.76 4.09 -12.91
N SER A 76 9.10 3.66 -13.98
CA SER A 76 8.72 4.48 -15.13
C SER A 76 7.22 4.78 -15.06
N LYS A 77 6.84 6.01 -14.63
CA LYS A 77 5.47 6.56 -14.60
C LYS A 77 4.40 5.67 -15.23
N GLN A 78 3.77 4.81 -14.43
CA GLN A 78 2.46 4.23 -14.75
C GLN A 78 1.82 3.77 -13.45
N TYR A 79 0.77 4.49 -13.03
CA TYR A 79 -0.16 4.06 -12.01
C TYR A 79 -1.02 2.96 -12.63
N LEU A 80 -0.72 1.70 -12.34
CA LEU A 80 -1.49 0.57 -12.86
C LEU A 80 -2.81 0.48 -12.08
N PHE A 81 -3.88 0.89 -12.75
CA PHE A 81 -5.26 0.60 -12.38
C PHE A 81 -5.57 -0.85 -12.81
N ASP A 82 -5.62 -1.77 -11.86
CA ASP A 82 -6.28 -3.06 -12.07
C ASP A 82 -7.56 -3.10 -11.24
N PHE A 83 -8.62 -2.54 -11.83
CA PHE A 83 -10.01 -2.85 -11.49
C PHE A 83 -10.91 -2.54 -12.71
N MET A 84 -10.87 -3.44 -13.69
CA MET A 84 -12.04 -3.87 -14.47
C MET A 84 -12.07 -5.39 -14.46
#